data_AF-A0AAV4BBI2-F1
#
_entry.id   AF-A0AAV4BBI2-F1
#
_cell.length_a   1.000
_cell.length_b   1.000
_cell.length_c   1.000
_cell.angle_alpha   90.00
_cell.angle_beta   90.00
_cell.angle_gamma   90.00
#
_symmetry.space_group_name_H-M   'P 1'
#
loop_
_entity.id
_entity.type
_entity.pdbx_description
1 polymer ?
#
loop_
_entity_poly.entity_id
_entity_poly.type
_entity_poly.pdbx_seq_one_letter_code
_entity_poly.pdbx_strand_id
1 'polypeptide(L)'
;MQDEATGVPVRTVKSFMSKVPSVFTGQDLVSWMMRNLDVEDQVEALHLAHLMSSHGYFFPIDDHMLTVKNDNTYYRFQVSAEVNSLNLRNFRSELDGEEYGQLCNAQ
;
A
#
# COMPACT_ATOMS: atom_id res chain seq x y z
N MET A 1 8.10 -8.06 -3.10
CA MET A 1 7.53 -6.70 -2.99
C MET A 1 7.96 -5.97 -1.72
N GLN A 2 7.86 -6.57 -0.53
CA GLN A 2 8.21 -5.91 0.74
C GLN A 2 9.63 -6.23 1.24
N ASP A 3 10.50 -6.77 0.38
CA ASP A 3 11.89 -7.02 0.75
C ASP A 3 12.63 -5.68 0.99
N GLU A 4 13.44 -5.59 2.05
CA GLU A 4 14.09 -4.33 2.43
C GLU A 4 15.11 -3.84 1.40
N ALA A 5 15.78 -4.75 0.71
CA ALA A 5 16.87 -4.42 -0.22
C ALA A 5 16.39 -4.33 -1.67
N THR A 6 15.47 -5.21 -2.06
CA THR A 6 15.06 -5.43 -3.45
C THR A 6 13.60 -5.10 -3.70
N GLY A 7 12.83 -4.76 -2.66
CA GLY A 7 11.40 -4.48 -2.73
C GLY A 7 11.05 -3.11 -3.31
N VAL A 8 9.76 -2.79 -3.24
CA VAL A 8 9.25 -1.45 -3.57
C VAL A 8 9.77 -0.48 -2.50
N PRO A 9 10.41 0.64 -2.86
CA PRO A 9 10.91 1.60 -1.88
C PRO A 9 9.79 2.18 -1.00
N VAL A 10 9.81 1.83 0.28
CA VAL A 10 8.89 2.37 1.28
C VAL A 10 9.60 3.47 2.08
N ARG A 11 8.92 4.59 2.30
CA ARG A 11 9.48 5.75 2.99
C ARG A 11 8.45 6.44 3.88
N THR A 12 8.96 7.20 4.85
CA THR A 12 8.17 8.19 5.58
C THR A 12 8.28 9.53 4.89
N VAL A 13 7.17 10.05 4.38
CA VAL A 13 7.13 11.36 3.73
C VAL A 13 6.74 12.44 4.74
N LYS A 14 7.47 13.56 4.72
CA LYS A 14 7.24 14.72 5.60
C LYS A 14 6.73 15.88 4.76
N SER A 15 5.57 16.41 5.13
CA SER A 15 5.02 17.68 4.63
C SER A 15 5.13 18.76 5.71
N PHE A 16 4.72 19.99 5.40
CA PHE A 16 4.81 21.15 6.29
C PHE A 16 4.06 20.94 7.62
N MET A 17 2.95 20.20 7.61
CA MET A 17 2.11 19.97 8.80
C MET A 17 1.85 18.49 9.14
N SER A 18 2.32 17.54 8.32
CA SER A 18 2.04 16.12 8.51
C SER A 18 3.24 15.23 8.18
N LYS A 19 3.25 14.04 8.79
CA LYS A 19 4.14 12.94 8.41
C LYS A 19 3.28 11.74 8.05
N VAL A 20 3.56 11.13 6.92
CA VAL A 20 2.87 9.93 6.45
C VAL A 20 3.92 8.82 6.37
N PRO A 21 4.00 7.93 7.38
CA PRO A 21 5.02 6.87 7.42
C PRO A 21 4.65 5.74 6.48
N SER A 22 5.61 4.87 6.14
CA SER A 22 5.34 3.58 5.49
C SER A 22 4.51 3.66 4.21
N VAL A 23 4.91 4.55 3.30
CA VAL A 23 4.25 4.74 1.99
C VAL A 23 5.21 4.49 0.83
N PHE A 24 4.64 4.09 -0.30
CA PHE A 24 5.33 4.04 -1.58
C PHE A 24 4.50 4.78 -2.64
N THR A 25 5.10 5.14 -3.78
CA THR A 25 4.36 5.76 -4.89
C THR A 25 3.95 4.74 -5.93
N GLY A 26 2.88 5.03 -6.66
CA GLY A 26 2.47 4.19 -7.79
C GLY A 26 3.56 4.06 -8.87
N GLN A 27 4.34 5.13 -9.11
CA GLN A 27 5.50 5.07 -9.99
C GLN A 27 6.59 4.09 -9.51
N ASP A 28 6.89 4.09 -8.20
CA ASP A 28 7.88 3.18 -7.61
C ASP A 28 7.39 1.72 -7.72
N LEU A 29 6.09 1.48 -7.51
CA LEU A 29 5.46 0.17 -7.67
C LEU A 29 5.54 -0.34 -9.11
N VAL A 30 5.11 0.45 -10.08
CA VAL A 30 5.11 0.07 -11.50
C VAL A 30 6.53 -0.20 -11.98
N SER A 31 7.47 0.67 -11.63
CA SER A 31 8.89 0.49 -11.97
C SER A 31 9.50 -0.74 -11.30
N TRP A 32 9.04 -1.11 -10.10
CA TRP A 32 9.45 -2.35 -9.44
C TRP A 32 8.89 -3.58 -10.16
N MET A 33 7.62 -3.56 -10.55
CA MET A 33 6.97 -4.66 -11.27
C MET A 33 7.66 -4.95 -12.60
N MET A 34 7.89 -3.92 -13.42
CA MET A 34 8.58 -4.09 -14.71
C MET A 34 9.95 -4.75 -14.56
N ARG A 35 10.70 -4.40 -13.52
CA ARG A 35 12.04 -4.96 -13.26
C ARG A 35 12.05 -6.38 -12.70
N ASN A 36 11.07 -6.72 -11.86
CA ASN A 36 11.10 -7.97 -11.07
C ASN A 36 10.15 -9.06 -11.59
N LEU A 37 9.21 -8.69 -12.45
CA LEU A 37 8.20 -9.61 -12.99
C LEU A 37 8.33 -9.84 -14.51
N ASP A 38 9.41 -9.34 -15.12
CA ASP A 38 9.68 -9.45 -16.57
C ASP A 38 8.56 -8.86 -17.44
N VAL A 39 8.00 -7.73 -17.01
CA VAL A 39 6.92 -7.03 -17.72
C VAL A 39 7.52 -5.87 -18.53
N GLU A 40 7.45 -5.98 -19.86
CA GLU A 40 8.05 -5.00 -20.78
C GLU A 40 7.16 -3.75 -20.98
N ASP A 41 5.85 -3.90 -20.94
CA ASP A 41 4.90 -2.80 -21.14
C ASP A 41 4.45 -2.19 -19.80
N GLN A 42 4.59 -0.88 -19.69
CA GLN A 42 4.11 -0.12 -18.54
C GLN A 42 2.59 -0.24 -18.35
N VAL A 43 1.83 -0.36 -19.43
CA VAL A 43 0.37 -0.53 -19.36
C VAL A 43 0.01 -1.87 -18.73
N GLU A 44 0.73 -2.93 -19.06
CA GLU A 44 0.57 -4.25 -18.47
C GLU A 44 0.93 -4.25 -16.98
N ALA A 45 2.06 -3.63 -16.61
CA ALA A 45 2.46 -3.50 -15.20
C ALA A 45 1.41 -2.71 -14.40
N LEU A 46 0.86 -1.63 -14.98
CA LEU A 46 -0.20 -0.85 -14.34
C LEU A 46 -1.52 -1.65 -14.23
N HIS A 47 -1.84 -2.49 -15.21
CA HIS A 47 -3.00 -3.36 -15.15
C HIS A 47 -2.86 -4.40 -14.02
N LEU A 48 -1.68 -5.00 -13.87
CA LEU A 48 -1.39 -5.92 -12.76
C LEU A 48 -1.48 -5.20 -11.40
N ALA A 49 -0.96 -3.98 -11.31
CA ALA A 49 -1.07 -3.16 -10.10
C ALA A 49 -2.54 -2.88 -9.73
N HIS A 50 -3.39 -2.55 -10.69
CA HIS A 50 -4.84 -2.42 -10.46
C HIS A 50 -5.45 -3.72 -9.92
N LEU A 51 -5.08 -4.87 -10.50
CA LEU A 51 -5.59 -6.16 -10.05
C LEU A 51 -5.17 -6.46 -8.61
N MET A 52 -3.92 -6.20 -8.25
CA MET A 52 -3.44 -6.40 -6.87
C MET A 52 -4.12 -5.46 -5.87
N SER A 53 -4.32 -4.19 -6.25
CA SER A 53 -5.04 -3.21 -5.44
C SER A 53 -6.50 -3.62 -5.22
N SER A 54 -7.19 -4.09 -6.26
CA SER A 54 -8.60 -4.52 -6.15
C SER A 54 -8.80 -5.77 -5.29
N HIS A 55 -7.76 -6.60 -5.15
CA HIS A 55 -7.74 -7.75 -4.24
C HIS A 55 -7.29 -7.40 -2.81
N GLY A 56 -7.00 -6.12 -2.54
CA GLY A 56 -6.69 -5.64 -1.20
C GLY A 56 -5.26 -5.91 -0.74
N TYR A 57 -4.30 -6.14 -1.64
CA TYR A 57 -2.88 -6.26 -1.26
C TYR A 57 -2.27 -4.92 -0.83
N PHE A 58 -2.79 -3.82 -1.37
CA PHE A 58 -2.44 -2.45 -1.00
C PHE A 58 -3.56 -1.49 -1.42
N PHE A 59 -3.56 -0.27 -0.88
CA PHE A 59 -4.62 0.72 -1.13
C PHE A 59 -4.05 2.15 -1.19
N PRO A 60 -4.66 3.07 -1.97
CA PRO A 60 -4.30 4.48 -1.97
C PRO A 60 -4.65 5.15 -0.65
N ILE A 61 -3.87 6.15 -0.25
CA ILE A 61 -4.07 6.84 1.05
C ILE A 61 -5.21 7.86 0.98
N ASP A 62 -5.31 8.57 -0.15
CA ASP A 62 -6.19 9.74 -0.29
C ASP A 62 -7.40 9.49 -1.21
N ASP A 63 -7.63 8.24 -1.64
CA ASP A 63 -8.71 7.88 -2.57
C ASP A 63 -9.48 6.66 -2.03
N HIS A 64 -10.81 6.66 -2.23
CA HIS A 64 -11.66 5.53 -1.86
C HIS A 64 -11.69 4.44 -2.94
N MET A 65 -11.24 4.76 -4.15
CA MET A 65 -11.16 3.80 -5.25
C MET A 65 -9.86 3.00 -5.15
N LEU A 66 -9.95 1.67 -5.17
CA LEU A 66 -8.79 0.77 -5.16
C LEU A 66 -8.10 0.71 -6.54
N THR A 67 -7.75 1.87 -7.10
CA THR A 67 -7.10 2.02 -8.40
C THR A 67 -5.66 2.51 -8.26
N VAL A 68 -4.82 2.17 -9.25
CA VAL A 68 -3.40 2.52 -9.25
C VAL A 68 -3.12 3.56 -10.32
N LYS A 69 -2.42 4.62 -9.95
CA LYS A 69 -1.93 5.64 -10.87
C LYS A 69 -0.41 5.53 -10.95
N ASN A 70 0.13 5.58 -12.16
CA ASN A 70 1.57 5.61 -12.38
C ASN A 70 2.12 7.03 -12.19
N ASP A 71 2.00 7.55 -10.98
CA ASP A 71 2.40 8.89 -10.58
C ASP A 71 2.89 8.91 -9.12
N ASN A 72 2.93 10.09 -8.51
CA ASN A 72 3.35 10.28 -7.12
C ASN A 72 2.24 10.05 -6.09
N THR A 73 1.10 9.46 -6.47
CA THR A 73 0.05 9.04 -5.52
C THR A 73 0.62 8.03 -4.54
N TYR A 74 0.33 8.21 -3.26
CA TYR A 74 0.82 7.35 -2.20
C TYR A 74 -0.11 6.16 -1.93
N TYR A 75 0.51 5.00 -1.71
CA TYR A 75 -0.14 3.74 -1.39
C TYR A 75 0.47 3.11 -0.14
N ARG A 76 -0.29 2.21 0.49
CA ARG A 76 0.14 1.40 1.64
C ARG A 76 -0.13 -0.07 1.39
N PHE A 77 0.81 -0.91 1.79
CA PHE A 77 0.56 -2.34 1.82
C PHE A 77 -0.48 -2.69 2.89
N GLN A 78 -1.37 -3.62 2.55
CA GLN A 78 -2.26 -4.22 3.54
C GLN A 78 -1.44 -5.12 4.46
N VAL A 79 -1.64 -4.95 5.77
CA VAL A 79 -1.11 -5.89 6.76
C VAL A 79 -2.02 -7.12 6.83
N SER A 80 -1.44 -8.31 6.66
CA SER A 80 -2.13 -9.57 6.95
C SER A 80 -2.30 -9.68 8.47
N ALA A 81 -3.51 -9.47 8.97
CA ALA A 81 -3.84 -9.70 10.36
C ALA A 81 -3.87 -11.22 10.64
N GLU A 82 -2.71 -11.84 10.86
CA GLU A 82 -2.60 -13.17 11.46
C GLU A 82 -1.64 -13.16 12.65
N VAL A 83 -2.13 -12.65 13.78
CA VAL A 83 -2.01 -13.33 15.08
C VAL A 83 -3.35 -13.16 15.81
N ASN A 84 -4.08 -14.29 15.98
CA ASN A 84 -5.37 -14.52 16.63
C ASN A 84 -6.65 -14.42 15.75
N SER A 85 -7.02 -15.59 15.20
CA SER A 85 -8.18 -15.89 14.35
C SER A 85 -9.57 -15.74 15.00
N LEU A 86 -9.75 -14.91 16.04
CA LEU A 86 -11.05 -14.72 16.70
C LEU A 86 -11.53 -13.27 16.82
N ASN A 87 -10.74 -12.26 16.45
CA ASN A 87 -11.12 -10.85 16.68
C ASN A 87 -11.58 -10.06 15.45
N LEU A 88 -11.46 -10.59 14.23
CA LEU A 88 -11.69 -9.80 13.01
C LEU A 88 -13.16 -9.51 12.65
N ARG A 89 -14.15 -10.20 13.24
CA ARG A 89 -15.57 -9.86 13.04
C ARG A 89 -16.07 -8.76 13.96
N ASN A 90 -15.46 -8.57 15.13
CA ASN A 90 -15.78 -7.48 16.04
C ASN A 90 -14.96 -6.20 15.72
N PHE A 91 -13.79 -6.34 15.10
CA PHE A 91 -12.91 -5.20 14.78
C PHE A 91 -13.43 -4.25 13.70
N ARG A 92 -14.36 -4.70 12.84
CA ARG A 92 -14.90 -3.86 11.74
C ARG A 92 -15.99 -2.89 12.20
N SER A 93 -16.53 -3.05 13.40
CA SER A 93 -17.60 -2.20 13.94
C SER A 93 -17.18 -1.24 15.05
N GLU A 94 -15.99 -1.37 15.63
CA GLU A 94 -15.62 -0.65 16.86
C GLU A 94 -14.40 0.28 16.75
N LEU A 95 -13.69 0.34 15.62
CA LEU A 95 -12.55 1.26 15.50
C LEU A 95 -12.89 2.50 14.68
N ASP A 96 -13.11 3.60 15.39
CA ASP A 96 -12.98 4.94 14.84
C ASP A 96 -11.59 5.07 14.17
N GLY A 97 -11.57 5.68 12.98
CA GLY A 97 -10.44 5.66 12.04
C GLY A 97 -9.09 6.18 12.57
N GLU A 98 -9.02 6.72 13.79
CA GLU A 98 -7.78 7.13 14.45
C GLU A 98 -6.98 5.95 15.03
N GLU A 99 -7.61 4.90 15.55
CA GLU A 99 -6.91 3.80 16.24
C GLU A 99 -6.22 2.84 15.24
N TYR A 100 -6.83 2.64 14.07
CA TYR A 100 -6.19 1.91 12.96
C TYR A 100 -4.95 2.66 12.43
N GLY A 101 -4.98 3.99 12.47
CA GLY A 101 -3.84 4.84 12.13
C GLY A 101 -2.66 4.66 13.08
N GLN A 102 -2.90 4.43 14.36
CA GLN A 102 -1.85 4.21 15.36
C GLN A 102 -1.19 2.84 15.22
N LEU A 103 -1.95 1.79 14.91
CA LEU A 103 -1.41 0.43 14.70
C LEU A 103 -0.52 0.34 13.45
N CYS A 104 -0.81 1.13 12.41
CA CYS A 104 0.02 1.21 11.20
C CYS A 104 1.28 2.10 11.38
N ASN A 105 1.34 2.94 12.42
CA ASN A 105 2.43 3.88 12.67
C ASN A 105 3.49 3.35 13.67
N ALA A 106 3.34 2.11 14.15
CA ALA A 106 4.24 1.50 15.14
C ALA A 106 5.44 0.73 14.52
N GLN A 107 5.76 0.97 13.24
CA GLN A 107 6.97 0.48 12.57
C GLN A 107 7.63 1.60 11.78
#